data_AF-A0A7T5JMF6-F1
#
_entry.id   AF-A0A7T5JMF6-F1
#
_cell.length_a   1.000
_cell.length_b   1.000
_cell.length_c   1.000
_cell.angle_alpha   90.00
_cell.angle_beta   90.00
_cell.angle_gamma   90.00
#
_symmetry.space_group_name_H-M   'P 1'
#
loop_
_entity.id
_entity.type
_entity.pdbx_description
1 polymer ?
#
loop_
_entity_poly.entity_id
_entity_poly.type
_entity_poly.pdbx_seq_one_letter_code
_entity_poly.pdbx_strand_id
1 'polypeptide(L)'
;MKILSFHRKHPFPAILSELQEKISRHMVKQPWNCYEDVGCLCVKQDAFDLYREDFLRYNPTVEENVTVRIHAADEIPWGVKYVGAERKWKKGMGKGVKIAVIDTGIARDHYELRDRVKGGVDLVGGKRNGHGTHVAGIIVAEMNQEGIVGVSPEAHLYDVRAFREDGTASLSHILRAIHWSIVNEMDMINMSFGMEGYSEALDRMIQRASRQGIVMVASAGNSGGEVEYPARYSGVIGVGAIDQEGKLADFSSRGKGMNVKAPGVGIKSTWPGNTFRTLNGTSMAAPHVTGLLALRLGRKKKIASRV
;
A
#
# COMPACT_ATOMS: atom_id res chain seq x y z
N MET A 1 33.38 -12.62 -8.36
CA MET A 1 34.32 -11.74 -9.09
C MET A 1 35.10 -10.99 -8.04
N LYS A 2 36.37 -10.71 -8.32
CA LYS A 2 37.22 -9.82 -7.52
C LYS A 2 37.41 -8.53 -8.28
N ILE A 3 37.48 -7.42 -7.56
CA ILE A 3 37.83 -6.11 -8.10
C ILE A 3 39.25 -5.82 -7.63
N LEU A 4 40.16 -5.57 -8.57
CA LEU A 4 41.57 -5.28 -8.30
C LEU A 4 41.85 -3.84 -8.66
N SER A 5 42.12 -3.02 -7.65
CA SER A 5 42.40 -1.59 -7.81
C SER A 5 43.90 -1.35 -7.61
N PHE A 6 44.61 -0.94 -8.66
CA PHE A 6 46.06 -0.82 -8.64
C PHE A 6 46.49 0.60 -8.27
N HIS A 7 47.40 0.70 -7.30
CA HIS A 7 47.88 1.99 -6.82
C HIS A 7 48.84 2.64 -7.84
N ARG A 8 48.81 3.97 -7.95
CA ARG A 8 49.62 4.80 -8.89
C ARG A 8 51.15 4.64 -8.80
N LYS A 9 51.67 3.81 -7.89
CA LYS A 9 53.12 3.56 -7.76
C LYS A 9 53.69 2.81 -8.96
N HIS A 10 52.86 2.06 -9.68
CA HIS A 10 53.20 1.40 -10.93
C HIS A 10 52.24 1.86 -12.04
N PRO A 11 52.71 2.18 -13.25
CA PRO A 11 51.82 2.56 -14.34
C PRO A 11 50.93 1.37 -14.70
N PHE A 12 49.62 1.53 -14.54
CA PHE A 12 48.65 0.47 -14.82
C PHE A 12 48.77 -0.13 -16.24
N PRO A 13 49.06 0.65 -17.31
CA PRO A 13 49.29 0.07 -18.64
C PRO A 13 50.45 -0.94 -18.70
N ALA A 14 51.51 -0.72 -17.93
CA ALA A 14 52.65 -1.64 -17.87
C ALA A 14 52.27 -2.95 -17.16
N ILE A 15 51.51 -2.84 -16.05
CA ILE A 15 50.96 -3.99 -15.31
C ILE A 15 50.03 -4.80 -16.22
N LEU A 16 49.13 -4.11 -16.93
CA LEU A 16 48.17 -4.73 -17.83
C LEU A 16 48.88 -5.50 -18.96
N SER A 17 49.92 -4.92 -19.56
CA SER A 17 50.71 -5.57 -20.61
C SER A 17 51.38 -6.86 -20.12
N GLU A 18 51.99 -6.84 -18.93
CA GLU A 18 52.65 -8.02 -18.34
C GLU A 18 51.62 -9.11 -17.97
N LEU A 19 50.48 -8.74 -17.40
CA LEU A 19 49.39 -9.67 -17.09
C LEU A 19 48.78 -10.26 -18.36
N GLN A 20 48.58 -9.45 -19.40
CA GLN A 20 48.12 -9.92 -20.70
C GLN A 20 49.11 -10.91 -21.30
N GLU A 21 50.40 -10.61 -21.33
CA GLU A 21 51.39 -11.52 -21.91
C GLU A 21 51.42 -12.88 -21.20
N LYS A 22 51.36 -12.90 -19.86
CA LYS A 22 51.40 -14.15 -19.09
C LYS A 22 50.12 -14.97 -19.16
N ILE A 23 48.97 -14.31 -19.05
CA ILE A 23 47.67 -14.99 -18.93
C ILE A 23 47.11 -15.37 -20.31
N SER A 24 47.42 -14.59 -21.37
CA SER A 24 47.01 -14.92 -22.74
C SER A 24 47.69 -16.16 -23.30
N ARG A 25 48.86 -16.56 -22.76
CA ARG A 25 49.52 -17.83 -23.11
C ARG A 25 48.71 -19.06 -22.71
N HIS A 26 47.75 -18.90 -21.79
CA HIS A 26 47.00 -20.01 -21.17
C HIS A 26 45.48 -19.94 -21.43
N MET A 27 44.95 -18.86 -22.03
CA MET A 27 43.52 -18.73 -22.32
C MET A 27 43.22 -17.98 -23.62
N VAL A 28 42.19 -18.44 -24.33
CA VAL A 28 41.70 -17.88 -25.62
C VAL A 28 41.02 -16.52 -25.44
N LYS A 29 40.55 -16.17 -24.23
CA LYS A 29 39.88 -14.90 -23.93
C LYS A 29 40.32 -14.36 -22.57
N GLN A 30 40.49 -13.03 -22.49
CA GLN A 30 40.85 -12.36 -21.24
C GLN A 30 39.77 -12.62 -20.17
N PRO A 31 40.15 -13.05 -18.95
CA PRO A 31 39.21 -13.44 -17.89
C PRO A 31 38.79 -12.26 -16.98
N TRP A 32 39.07 -11.03 -17.40
CA TRP A 32 38.73 -9.80 -16.69
C TRP A 32 38.10 -8.76 -17.61
N ASN A 33 37.33 -7.85 -17.02
CA ASN A 33 37.04 -6.56 -17.63
C ASN A 33 38.08 -5.55 -17.15
N CYS A 34 38.66 -4.78 -18.06
CA CYS A 34 39.69 -3.79 -17.78
C CYS A 34 39.12 -2.37 -17.83
N TYR A 35 39.47 -1.56 -16.84
CA TYR A 35 39.12 -0.14 -16.76
C TYR A 35 40.42 0.67 -16.57
N GLU A 36 41.08 0.96 -17.69
CA GLU A 36 42.42 1.56 -17.72
C GLU A 36 42.48 2.96 -17.14
N ASP A 37 41.43 3.75 -17.34
CA ASP A 37 41.27 5.12 -16.86
C ASP A 37 41.29 5.23 -15.34
N VAL A 38 40.80 4.20 -14.65
CA VAL A 38 40.76 4.12 -13.18
C VAL A 38 41.72 3.09 -12.60
N GLY A 39 42.50 2.39 -13.43
CA GLY A 39 43.49 1.41 -12.98
C GLY A 39 42.87 0.19 -12.29
N CYS A 40 41.78 -0.35 -12.85
CA CYS A 40 40.99 -1.40 -12.22
C CYS A 40 40.76 -2.62 -13.13
N LEU A 41 40.81 -3.82 -12.54
CA LEU A 41 40.42 -5.08 -13.18
C LEU A 41 39.26 -5.75 -12.42
N CYS A 42 38.19 -6.08 -13.13
CA CYS A 42 37.12 -6.94 -12.61
C CYS A 42 37.36 -8.38 -13.08
N VAL A 43 37.90 -9.21 -12.21
CA VAL A 43 38.36 -10.58 -12.53
C VAL A 43 37.33 -11.61 -12.09
N LYS A 44 37.05 -12.62 -12.91
CA LYS A 44 36.25 -13.79 -12.48
C LYS A 44 36.92 -14.50 -11.30
N GLN A 45 36.12 -15.09 -10.40
CA GLN A 45 36.63 -15.72 -9.18
C GLN A 45 37.67 -16.80 -9.50
N ASP A 46 37.34 -17.73 -10.39
CA ASP A 46 38.20 -18.85 -10.77
C ASP A 46 39.53 -18.37 -11.40
N ALA A 47 39.49 -17.28 -12.17
CA ALA A 47 40.69 -16.71 -12.76
C ALA A 47 41.55 -15.97 -11.74
N PHE A 48 40.93 -15.28 -10.78
CA PHE A 48 41.67 -14.69 -9.66
C PHE A 48 42.36 -15.76 -8.83
N ASP A 49 41.69 -16.89 -8.57
CA ASP A 49 42.26 -17.99 -7.80
C ASP A 49 43.39 -18.70 -8.56
N LEU A 50 43.26 -18.85 -9.89
CA LEU A 50 44.29 -19.47 -10.74
C LEU A 50 45.56 -18.61 -10.88
N TYR A 51 45.42 -17.29 -11.01
CA TYR A 51 46.55 -16.36 -11.22
C TYR A 51 46.79 -15.43 -10.02
N ARG A 52 46.45 -15.90 -8.81
CA ARG A 52 46.48 -15.10 -7.58
C ARG A 52 47.82 -14.41 -7.37
N GLU A 53 48.92 -15.14 -7.51
CA GLU A 53 50.27 -14.62 -7.29
C GLU A 53 50.64 -13.52 -8.31
N ASP A 54 50.26 -13.69 -9.58
CA ASP A 54 50.51 -12.67 -10.60
C ASP A 54 49.72 -11.39 -10.34
N PHE A 55 48.46 -11.50 -9.89
CA PHE A 55 47.64 -10.35 -9.52
C PHE A 55 48.17 -9.64 -8.26
N LEU A 56 48.55 -10.40 -7.23
CA LEU A 56 48.96 -9.86 -5.94
C LEU A 56 50.38 -9.25 -5.93
N ARG A 57 51.22 -9.60 -6.91
CA ARG A 57 52.59 -9.07 -7.04
C ARG A 57 52.68 -7.54 -7.07
N TYR A 58 51.64 -6.86 -7.58
CA TYR A 58 51.59 -5.39 -7.66
C TYR A 58 50.89 -4.76 -6.45
N ASN A 59 50.59 -5.55 -5.42
CA ASN A 59 49.90 -5.13 -4.21
C ASN A 59 48.60 -4.32 -4.49
N PRO A 60 47.68 -4.81 -5.34
CA PRO A 60 46.40 -4.14 -5.57
C PRO A 60 45.55 -4.18 -4.30
N THR A 61 44.64 -3.22 -4.16
CA THR A 61 43.50 -3.39 -3.25
C THR A 61 42.58 -4.44 -3.87
N VAL A 62 42.33 -5.53 -3.15
CA VAL A 62 41.43 -6.60 -3.58
C VAL A 62 40.10 -6.44 -2.87
N GLU A 63 39.05 -6.17 -3.64
CA GLU A 63 37.70 -5.97 -3.13
C GLU A 63 36.79 -7.12 -3.59
N GLU A 64 35.88 -7.52 -2.73
CA GLU A 64 34.81 -8.45 -3.11
C GLU A 64 33.83 -7.74 -4.05
N ASN A 65 33.33 -8.45 -5.05
CA ASN A 65 32.19 -7.95 -5.81
C ASN A 65 30.94 -7.94 -4.93
N VAL A 66 30.59 -6.77 -4.41
CA VAL A 66 29.40 -6.60 -3.57
C VAL A 66 28.15 -6.39 -4.43
N THR A 67 27.02 -6.93 -3.98
CA THR A 67 25.73 -6.64 -4.60
C THR A 67 25.24 -5.27 -4.15
N VAL A 68 25.16 -4.31 -5.07
CA VAL A 68 24.49 -3.02 -4.84
C VAL A 68 22.99 -3.20 -5.10
N ARG A 69 22.14 -2.78 -4.16
CA ARG A 69 20.67 -2.88 -4.29
C ARG A 69 20.07 -1.51 -4.56
N ILE A 70 19.05 -1.45 -5.42
CA ILE A 70 18.18 -0.27 -5.54
C ILE A 70 17.36 -0.18 -4.24
N HIS A 71 17.36 0.99 -3.58
CA HIS A 71 16.48 1.25 -2.45
C HIS A 71 15.06 1.53 -2.94
N ALA A 72 14.37 0.50 -3.44
CA ALA A 72 12.91 0.53 -3.55
C ALA A 72 12.36 0.20 -2.16
N ALA A 73 11.67 1.15 -1.55
CA ALA A 73 10.97 0.98 -0.30
C ALA A 73 9.58 1.58 -0.45
N ASP A 74 8.57 0.95 0.13
CA ASP A 74 7.21 1.50 0.11
C ASP A 74 7.23 2.91 0.72
N GLU A 75 6.62 3.87 0.04
CA GLU A 75 6.33 5.16 0.67
C GLU A 75 5.20 4.93 1.68
N ILE A 76 5.49 5.05 2.98
CA ILE A 76 4.43 5.07 4.00
C ILE A 76 3.74 6.45 3.96
N PRO A 77 2.49 6.56 3.48
CA PRO A 77 1.81 7.86 3.39
C PRO A 77 1.67 8.51 4.76
N TRP A 78 1.69 9.84 4.81
CA TRP A 78 1.64 10.57 6.09
C TRP A 78 0.44 10.15 6.95
N GLY A 79 -0.71 9.88 6.33
CA GLY A 79 -1.91 9.45 7.04
C GLY A 79 -1.74 8.10 7.74
N VAL A 80 -1.04 7.16 7.10
CA VAL A 80 -0.69 5.85 7.66
C VAL A 80 0.27 5.99 8.83
N LYS A 81 1.26 6.90 8.73
CA LYS A 81 2.16 7.26 9.83
C LYS A 81 1.40 7.91 10.99
N TYR A 82 0.53 8.88 10.70
CA TYR A 82 -0.22 9.66 11.68
C TYR A 82 -1.09 8.76 12.57
N VAL A 83 -1.80 7.81 11.98
CA VAL A 83 -2.63 6.85 12.73
C VAL A 83 -1.83 5.77 13.46
N GLY A 84 -0.50 5.79 13.32
CA GLY A 84 0.45 4.91 13.98
C GLY A 84 0.35 3.46 13.52
N ALA A 85 -0.02 3.22 12.25
CA ALA A 85 -0.16 1.88 11.69
C ALA A 85 1.16 1.09 11.74
N GLU A 86 2.27 1.76 11.42
CA GLU A 86 3.62 1.18 11.39
C GLU A 86 4.00 0.49 12.71
N ARG A 87 3.73 1.17 13.84
CA ARG A 87 3.99 0.62 15.17
C ARG A 87 3.12 -0.60 15.48
N LYS A 88 1.95 -0.72 14.85
CA LYS A 88 0.99 -1.81 15.07
C LYS A 88 1.29 -3.04 14.22
N TRP A 89 1.92 -2.88 13.05
CA TRP A 89 2.23 -4.00 12.14
C TRP A 89 3.07 -5.10 12.79
N LYS A 90 3.92 -4.77 13.77
CA LYS A 90 4.66 -5.76 14.59
C LYS A 90 3.76 -6.79 15.28
N LYS A 91 2.47 -6.45 15.51
CA LYS A 91 1.47 -7.31 16.16
C LYS A 91 0.56 -8.03 15.16
N GLY A 92 0.66 -7.71 13.87
CA GLY A 92 -0.16 -8.22 12.76
C GLY A 92 -0.61 -7.09 11.84
N MET A 93 -0.81 -7.40 10.56
CA MET A 93 -1.17 -6.45 9.50
C MET A 93 -2.61 -6.63 8.99
N GLY A 94 -3.48 -7.27 9.79
CA GLY A 94 -4.91 -7.44 9.49
C GLY A 94 -5.29 -8.71 8.72
N LYS A 95 -4.37 -9.69 8.63
CA LYS A 95 -4.61 -10.98 7.98
C LYS A 95 -5.93 -11.63 8.39
N GLY A 96 -6.72 -12.06 7.39
CA GLY A 96 -7.98 -12.78 7.58
C GLY A 96 -9.19 -11.91 7.93
N VAL A 97 -9.05 -10.59 7.95
CA VAL A 97 -10.19 -9.66 8.07
C VAL A 97 -10.78 -9.40 6.69
N LYS A 98 -12.08 -9.63 6.54
CA LYS A 98 -12.86 -9.36 5.32
C LYS A 98 -13.50 -7.97 5.41
N ILE A 99 -13.18 -7.10 4.47
CA ILE A 99 -13.67 -5.71 4.44
C ILE A 99 -14.38 -5.48 3.10
N ALA A 100 -15.67 -5.16 3.16
CA ALA A 100 -16.39 -4.66 1.99
C ALA A 100 -16.16 -3.16 1.82
N VAL A 101 -15.75 -2.75 0.62
CA VAL A 101 -15.67 -1.33 0.23
C VAL A 101 -16.87 -1.04 -0.68
N ILE A 102 -17.86 -0.33 -0.15
CA ILE A 102 -19.05 0.07 -0.92
C ILE A 102 -18.76 1.40 -1.61
N ASP A 103 -18.44 1.35 -2.90
CA ASP A 103 -17.94 2.52 -3.64
C ASP A 103 -18.20 2.42 -5.16
N THR A 104 -17.49 3.25 -5.94
CA THR A 104 -17.41 3.32 -7.41
C THR A 104 -16.60 2.19 -8.04
N GLY A 105 -16.02 1.35 -7.21
CA GLY A 105 -15.30 0.16 -7.62
C GLY A 105 -13.78 0.24 -7.53
N ILE A 106 -13.14 -0.93 -7.52
CA ILE A 106 -11.68 -1.07 -7.37
C ILE A 106 -11.05 -1.59 -8.67
N ALA A 107 -9.95 -0.96 -9.11
CA ALA A 107 -9.07 -1.49 -10.14
C ALA A 107 -8.31 -2.71 -9.59
N ARG A 108 -8.87 -3.91 -9.81
CA ARG A 108 -8.39 -5.16 -9.21
C ARG A 108 -7.05 -5.64 -9.78
N ASP A 109 -6.68 -5.12 -10.93
CA ASP A 109 -5.41 -5.35 -11.62
C ASP A 109 -4.29 -4.42 -11.13
N HIS A 110 -4.60 -3.44 -10.28
CA HIS A 110 -3.59 -2.56 -9.70
C HIS A 110 -2.56 -3.38 -8.93
N TYR A 111 -1.26 -3.20 -9.20
CA TYR A 111 -0.21 -4.03 -8.60
C TYR A 111 -0.20 -3.98 -7.06
N GLU A 112 -0.47 -2.80 -6.47
CA GLU A 112 -0.71 -2.61 -5.03
C GLU A 112 -1.98 -3.27 -4.43
N LEU A 113 -2.92 -3.78 -5.24
CA LEU A 113 -4.24 -4.23 -4.75
C LEU A 113 -4.59 -5.65 -5.19
N ARG A 114 -3.97 -6.17 -6.25
CA ARG A 114 -4.38 -7.41 -6.92
C ARG A 114 -4.40 -8.63 -6.01
N ASP A 115 -3.46 -8.75 -5.07
CA ASP A 115 -3.45 -9.88 -4.14
C ASP A 115 -4.26 -9.61 -2.87
N ARG A 116 -4.83 -8.42 -2.70
CA ARG A 116 -5.70 -8.05 -1.56
C ARG A 116 -7.18 -8.06 -1.89
N VAL A 117 -7.57 -7.78 -3.13
CA VAL A 117 -8.98 -7.81 -3.55
C VAL A 117 -9.39 -9.25 -3.84
N LYS A 118 -10.17 -9.86 -2.95
CA LYS A 118 -10.52 -11.30 -3.01
C LYS A 118 -11.82 -11.61 -3.73
N GLY A 119 -12.58 -10.60 -4.11
CA GLY A 119 -13.85 -10.76 -4.79
C GLY A 119 -14.71 -9.50 -4.69
N GLY A 120 -16.01 -9.66 -4.83
CA GLY A 120 -16.96 -8.56 -4.71
C GLY A 120 -18.16 -8.74 -5.62
N VAL A 121 -18.98 -7.71 -5.71
CA VAL A 121 -20.19 -7.66 -6.54
C VAL A 121 -20.24 -6.33 -7.28
N ASP A 122 -20.67 -6.35 -8.53
CA ASP A 122 -20.98 -5.14 -9.30
C ASP A 122 -22.49 -5.02 -9.44
N LEU A 123 -23.07 -3.99 -8.82
CA LEU A 123 -24.52 -3.74 -8.84
C LEU A 123 -24.94 -2.73 -9.92
N VAL A 124 -23.99 -2.18 -10.67
CA VAL A 124 -24.21 -1.01 -11.54
C VAL A 124 -23.72 -1.23 -12.97
N GLY A 125 -22.61 -1.93 -13.14
CA GLY A 125 -21.95 -2.11 -14.44
C GLY A 125 -21.32 -0.82 -14.99
N GLY A 126 -20.80 -0.90 -16.22
CA GLY A 126 -20.14 0.24 -16.89
C GLY A 126 -18.75 0.55 -16.32
N LYS A 127 -18.22 1.73 -16.66
CA LYS A 127 -16.83 2.11 -16.36
C LYS A 127 -16.65 2.60 -14.92
N ARG A 128 -15.48 2.34 -14.33
CA ARG A 128 -15.14 2.68 -12.94
C ARG A 128 -14.61 4.13 -12.84
N ASN A 129 -14.91 4.82 -11.75
CA ASN A 129 -14.51 6.21 -11.50
C ASN A 129 -13.03 6.34 -11.05
N GLY A 130 -12.62 5.50 -10.10
CA GLY A 130 -11.30 5.54 -9.46
C GLY A 130 -11.32 5.86 -7.97
N HIS A 131 -12.36 6.54 -7.47
CA HIS A 131 -12.52 6.83 -6.03
C HIS A 131 -12.42 5.57 -5.15
N GLY A 132 -13.07 4.47 -5.53
CA GLY A 132 -13.00 3.22 -4.76
C GLY A 132 -11.61 2.57 -4.76
N THR A 133 -10.84 2.77 -5.83
CA THR A 133 -9.44 2.34 -5.91
C THR A 133 -8.57 3.16 -4.97
N HIS A 134 -8.83 4.46 -4.87
CA HIS A 134 -8.14 5.35 -3.91
C HIS A 134 -8.45 4.95 -2.46
N VAL A 135 -9.72 4.74 -2.14
CA VAL A 135 -10.15 4.24 -0.82
C VAL A 135 -9.51 2.89 -0.50
N ALA A 136 -9.46 1.96 -1.46
CA ALA A 136 -8.86 0.64 -1.28
C ALA A 136 -7.37 0.71 -0.91
N GLY A 137 -6.58 1.54 -1.59
CA GLY A 137 -5.15 1.69 -1.30
C GLY A 137 -4.86 2.20 0.11
N ILE A 138 -5.69 3.11 0.64
CA ILE A 138 -5.53 3.61 2.02
C ILE A 138 -5.69 2.45 3.01
N ILE A 139 -6.58 1.49 2.73
CA ILE A 139 -6.84 0.36 3.61
C ILE A 139 -5.75 -0.71 3.45
N VAL A 140 -5.47 -1.16 2.22
CA VAL A 140 -4.71 -2.41 1.99
C VAL A 140 -3.59 -2.33 0.96
N ALA A 141 -3.17 -1.15 0.48
CA ALA A 141 -2.00 -1.11 -0.42
C ALA A 141 -0.84 -1.93 0.19
N GLU A 142 -0.18 -2.71 -0.66
CA GLU A 142 0.66 -3.80 -0.20
C GLU A 142 1.94 -3.27 0.42
N MET A 143 2.62 -4.12 1.18
CA MET A 143 3.98 -3.85 1.61
C MET A 143 4.89 -4.73 0.77
N ASN A 144 5.19 -4.26 -0.43
CA ASN A 144 5.86 -5.04 -1.48
C ASN A 144 7.19 -4.40 -1.94
N GLN A 145 7.64 -3.35 -1.23
CA GLN A 145 8.82 -2.54 -1.55
C GLN A 145 8.65 -1.64 -2.78
N GLU A 146 7.42 -1.38 -3.20
CA GLU A 146 7.06 -0.54 -4.35
C GLU A 146 5.86 0.37 -3.98
N GLY A 147 5.74 1.53 -4.64
CA GLY A 147 4.54 2.36 -4.46
C GLY A 147 4.33 2.87 -3.03
N ILE A 148 3.17 2.54 -2.45
CA ILE A 148 2.75 2.99 -1.11
C ILE A 148 2.25 1.81 -0.30
N VAL A 149 2.19 1.95 1.03
CA VAL A 149 1.58 0.94 1.90
C VAL A 149 0.31 1.45 2.59
N GLY A 150 -0.71 0.60 2.68
CA GLY A 150 -1.99 0.87 3.34
C GLY A 150 -1.93 0.67 4.85
N VAL A 151 -2.99 1.04 5.56
CA VAL A 151 -3.04 0.90 7.04
C VAL A 151 -3.03 -0.57 7.49
N SER A 152 -3.68 -1.46 6.74
CA SER A 152 -3.83 -2.88 7.05
C SER A 152 -3.45 -3.78 5.86
N PRO A 153 -2.16 -3.86 5.49
CA PRO A 153 -1.70 -4.46 4.24
C PRO A 153 -1.97 -5.97 4.06
N GLU A 154 -2.39 -6.70 5.09
CA GLU A 154 -2.73 -8.13 4.96
C GLU A 154 -4.23 -8.40 5.02
N ALA A 155 -5.08 -7.37 5.17
CA ALA A 155 -6.53 -7.55 5.13
C ALA A 155 -7.02 -7.91 3.71
N HIS A 156 -8.21 -8.52 3.63
CA HIS A 156 -8.86 -8.86 2.37
C HIS A 156 -9.95 -7.84 2.05
N LEU A 157 -9.86 -7.20 0.89
CA LEU A 157 -10.91 -6.34 0.37
C LEU A 157 -11.88 -7.11 -0.51
N TYR A 158 -13.13 -6.67 -0.47
CA TYR A 158 -14.18 -7.07 -1.38
C TYR A 158 -14.74 -5.81 -2.05
N ASP A 159 -14.65 -5.79 -3.38
CA ASP A 159 -15.08 -4.71 -4.27
C ASP A 159 -16.62 -4.73 -4.41
N VAL A 160 -17.32 -4.01 -3.54
CA VAL A 160 -18.79 -3.94 -3.54
C VAL A 160 -19.21 -2.67 -4.28
N ARG A 161 -19.27 -2.75 -5.61
CA ARG A 161 -19.57 -1.57 -6.42
C ARG A 161 -21.06 -1.25 -6.40
N ALA A 162 -21.39 -0.08 -5.89
CA ALA A 162 -22.75 0.45 -5.82
C ALA A 162 -22.91 1.81 -6.52
N PHE A 163 -21.79 2.45 -6.91
CA PHE A 163 -21.76 3.76 -7.56
C PHE A 163 -21.36 3.68 -9.03
N ARG A 164 -21.92 4.60 -9.82
CA ARG A 164 -21.65 4.82 -11.25
C ARG A 164 -20.32 5.57 -11.46
N GLU A 165 -19.90 5.73 -12.72
CA GLU A 165 -18.70 6.50 -13.08
C GLU A 165 -18.77 7.96 -12.62
N ASP A 166 -19.98 8.54 -12.55
CA ASP A 166 -20.23 9.92 -12.11
C ASP A 166 -20.21 10.10 -10.58
N GLY A 167 -19.98 9.03 -9.80
CA GLY A 167 -19.98 9.08 -8.34
C GLY A 167 -21.37 9.10 -7.71
N THR A 168 -22.43 8.80 -8.46
CA THR A 168 -23.80 8.67 -7.94
C THR A 168 -24.21 7.22 -7.70
N ALA A 169 -25.12 7.00 -6.76
CA ALA A 169 -25.73 5.69 -6.49
C ALA A 169 -27.22 5.83 -6.19
N SER A 170 -28.01 4.82 -6.54
CA SER A 170 -29.37 4.71 -6.04
C SER A 170 -29.36 4.12 -4.63
N LEU A 171 -30.28 4.55 -3.77
CA LEU A 171 -30.44 3.97 -2.45
C LEU A 171 -30.66 2.44 -2.51
N SER A 172 -31.36 1.95 -3.55
CA SER A 172 -31.57 0.51 -3.76
C SER A 172 -30.25 -0.26 -3.97
N HIS A 173 -29.25 0.32 -4.64
CA HIS A 173 -27.93 -0.29 -4.78
C HIS A 173 -27.17 -0.30 -3.46
N ILE A 174 -27.27 0.76 -2.65
CA ILE A 174 -26.65 0.81 -1.32
C ILE A 174 -27.26 -0.27 -0.40
N LEU A 175 -28.58 -0.42 -0.40
CA LEU A 175 -29.26 -1.46 0.38
C LEU A 175 -28.83 -2.87 -0.05
N ARG A 176 -28.75 -3.13 -1.37
CA ARG A 176 -28.26 -4.40 -1.92
C ARG A 176 -26.78 -4.65 -1.59
N ALA A 177 -25.95 -3.61 -1.59
CA ALA A 177 -24.54 -3.69 -1.23
C ALA A 177 -24.35 -4.08 0.24
N ILE A 178 -25.05 -3.42 1.17
CA ILE A 178 -24.99 -3.78 2.60
C ILE A 178 -25.56 -5.18 2.82
N HIS A 179 -26.67 -5.53 2.16
CA HIS A 179 -27.24 -6.88 2.24
C HIS A 179 -26.25 -7.94 1.76
N TRP A 180 -25.56 -7.70 0.64
CA TRP A 180 -24.51 -8.60 0.14
C TRP A 180 -23.39 -8.77 1.17
N SER A 181 -22.95 -7.68 1.81
CA SER A 181 -21.92 -7.74 2.87
C SER A 181 -22.35 -8.57 4.08
N ILE A 182 -23.65 -8.53 4.44
CA ILE A 182 -24.21 -9.37 5.50
C ILE A 182 -24.20 -10.84 5.09
N VAL A 183 -24.73 -11.16 3.91
CA VAL A 183 -24.84 -12.55 3.42
C VAL A 183 -23.47 -13.20 3.23
N ASN A 184 -22.44 -12.42 2.89
CA ASN A 184 -21.08 -12.91 2.70
C ASN A 184 -20.22 -12.84 3.97
N GLU A 185 -20.83 -12.55 5.12
CA GLU A 185 -20.18 -12.54 6.44
C GLU A 185 -18.92 -11.67 6.46
N MET A 186 -19.05 -10.44 5.94
CA MET A 186 -17.98 -9.45 6.03
C MET A 186 -17.75 -9.08 7.50
N ASP A 187 -16.49 -8.90 7.91
CA ASP A 187 -16.18 -8.39 9.24
C ASP A 187 -16.45 -6.88 9.33
N MET A 188 -16.27 -6.18 8.21
CA MET A 188 -16.32 -4.73 8.14
C MET A 188 -16.92 -4.20 6.85
N ILE A 189 -17.50 -3.00 6.91
CA ILE A 189 -17.96 -2.23 5.75
C ILE A 189 -17.39 -0.81 5.82
N ASN A 190 -16.71 -0.38 4.75
CA ASN A 190 -16.31 1.01 4.53
C ASN A 190 -17.30 1.70 3.59
N MET A 191 -17.84 2.85 4.02
CA MET A 191 -18.82 3.66 3.29
C MET A 191 -18.28 5.09 3.13
N SER A 192 -17.47 5.31 2.10
CA SER A 192 -16.87 6.62 1.79
C SER A 192 -17.80 7.51 0.96
N PHE A 193 -19.08 7.57 1.36
CA PHE A 193 -20.15 8.33 0.73
C PHE A 193 -21.08 8.93 1.80
N GLY A 194 -21.95 9.85 1.38
CA GLY A 194 -22.96 10.42 2.25
C GLY A 194 -24.23 10.84 1.51
N MET A 195 -25.31 11.01 2.27
CA MET A 195 -26.60 11.57 1.85
C MET A 195 -27.18 12.43 2.98
N GLU A 196 -27.89 13.50 2.63
CA GLU A 196 -28.46 14.42 3.63
C GLU A 196 -29.70 13.84 4.34
N GLY A 197 -30.54 13.10 3.61
CA GLY A 197 -31.83 12.61 4.12
C GLY A 197 -31.72 11.34 4.98
N TYR A 198 -32.51 11.28 6.05
CA TYR A 198 -32.74 10.03 6.78
C TYR A 198 -33.53 9.05 5.92
N SER A 199 -33.17 7.76 6.00
CA SER A 199 -33.88 6.67 5.35
C SER A 199 -34.09 5.51 6.33
N GLU A 200 -35.35 5.26 6.67
CA GLU A 200 -35.76 4.16 7.54
C GLU A 200 -35.26 2.80 7.02
N ALA A 201 -35.31 2.59 5.70
CA ALA A 201 -34.85 1.35 5.09
C ALA A 201 -33.33 1.16 5.26
N LEU A 202 -32.56 2.25 5.13
CA LEU A 202 -31.11 2.21 5.32
C LEU A 202 -30.77 1.98 6.80
N ASP A 203 -31.44 2.68 7.73
CA ASP A 203 -31.25 2.47 9.16
C ASP A 203 -31.51 1.00 9.54
N ARG A 204 -32.63 0.42 9.11
CA ARG A 204 -32.94 -0.99 9.37
C ARG A 204 -31.87 -1.95 8.84
N MET A 205 -31.29 -1.63 7.67
CA MET A 205 -30.21 -2.42 7.09
C MET A 205 -28.91 -2.28 7.90
N ILE A 206 -28.56 -1.07 8.33
CA ILE A 206 -27.44 -0.78 9.25
C ILE A 206 -27.63 -1.54 10.57
N GLN A 207 -28.81 -1.46 11.20
CA GLN A 207 -29.10 -2.19 12.43
C GLN A 207 -28.99 -3.72 12.23
N ARG A 208 -29.41 -4.24 11.06
CA ARG A 208 -29.26 -5.66 10.73
C ARG A 208 -27.78 -6.06 10.62
N ALA A 209 -26.95 -5.26 9.93
CA ALA A 209 -25.50 -5.51 9.84
C ALA A 209 -24.83 -5.44 11.23
N SER A 210 -25.19 -4.44 12.04
CA SER A 210 -24.66 -4.27 13.40
C SER A 210 -24.97 -5.48 14.30
N ARG A 211 -26.20 -6.02 14.25
CA ARG A 211 -26.58 -7.23 15.00
C ARG A 211 -25.81 -8.50 14.59
N GLN A 212 -25.27 -8.52 13.37
CA GLN A 212 -24.39 -9.60 12.88
C GLN A 212 -22.92 -9.37 13.25
N GLY A 213 -22.61 -8.33 14.02
CA GLY A 213 -21.25 -8.01 14.46
C GLY A 213 -20.39 -7.31 13.40
N ILE A 214 -20.98 -6.85 12.29
CA ILE A 214 -20.27 -6.17 11.21
C ILE A 214 -19.94 -4.74 11.63
N VAL A 215 -18.66 -4.39 11.61
CA VAL A 215 -18.19 -3.04 11.95
C VAL A 215 -18.36 -2.12 10.75
N MET A 216 -19.12 -1.04 10.92
CA MET A 216 -19.41 -0.08 9.84
C MET A 216 -18.71 1.25 10.09
N VAL A 217 -18.00 1.73 9.08
CA VAL A 217 -17.28 3.01 9.12
C VAL A 217 -17.72 3.85 7.93
N ALA A 218 -18.07 5.11 8.18
CA ALA A 218 -18.54 6.03 7.15
C ALA A 218 -17.88 7.41 7.24
N SER A 219 -17.72 8.05 6.09
CA SER A 219 -17.28 9.44 6.00
C SER A 219 -18.32 10.39 6.58
N ALA A 220 -17.89 11.41 7.33
CA ALA A 220 -18.81 12.35 7.96
C ALA A 220 -19.51 13.31 6.98
N GLY A 221 -18.98 13.53 5.77
CA GLY A 221 -19.50 14.51 4.82
C GLY A 221 -18.52 15.65 4.56
N ASN A 222 -18.70 16.33 3.42
CA ASN A 222 -17.74 17.34 2.92
C ASN A 222 -18.35 18.75 2.75
N SER A 223 -19.50 19.01 3.37
CA SER A 223 -20.21 20.31 3.27
C SER A 223 -19.74 21.34 4.30
N GLY A 224 -18.94 20.94 5.30
CA GLY A 224 -18.64 21.74 6.49
C GLY A 224 -19.84 21.91 7.43
N GLY A 225 -21.01 21.40 7.05
CA GLY A 225 -22.25 21.44 7.79
C GLY A 225 -22.39 20.25 8.73
N GLU A 226 -23.62 19.74 8.86
CA GLU A 226 -23.90 18.61 9.72
C GLU A 226 -23.43 17.27 9.11
N VAL A 227 -23.17 16.27 9.96
CA VAL A 227 -22.70 14.92 9.55
C VAL A 227 -23.71 14.20 8.65
N GLU A 228 -23.33 13.71 7.49
CA GLU A 228 -24.24 13.03 6.56
C GLU A 228 -24.60 11.60 7.01
N TYR A 229 -25.65 11.01 6.42
CA TYR A 229 -25.93 9.57 6.55
C TYR A 229 -25.10 8.80 5.52
N PRO A 230 -24.52 7.62 5.85
CA PRO A 230 -24.86 6.79 7.00
C PRO A 230 -24.07 7.07 8.29
N ALA A 231 -23.09 7.98 8.28
CA ALA A 231 -22.26 8.29 9.46
C ALA A 231 -23.07 8.74 10.68
N ARG A 232 -24.25 9.34 10.47
CA ARG A 232 -25.15 9.75 11.54
C ARG A 232 -26.01 8.62 12.15
N TYR A 233 -26.11 7.45 11.51
CA TYR A 233 -26.90 6.33 12.06
C TYR A 233 -26.24 5.73 13.31
N SER A 234 -27.06 5.26 14.24
CA SER A 234 -26.58 4.47 15.37
C SER A 234 -25.93 3.18 14.88
N GLY A 235 -24.77 2.82 15.44
CA GLY A 235 -24.02 1.63 15.03
C GLY A 235 -23.04 1.87 13.87
N VAL A 236 -22.95 3.09 13.34
CA VAL A 236 -21.94 3.49 12.35
C VAL A 236 -20.88 4.37 13.01
N ILE A 237 -19.61 4.14 12.67
CA ILE A 237 -18.50 4.99 13.09
C ILE A 237 -18.32 6.09 12.04
N GLY A 238 -18.80 7.30 12.35
CA GLY A 238 -18.63 8.49 11.53
C GLY A 238 -17.24 9.12 11.69
N VAL A 239 -16.58 9.40 10.57
CA VAL A 239 -15.18 9.86 10.52
C VAL A 239 -15.05 11.22 9.85
N GLY A 240 -14.57 12.20 10.61
CA GLY A 240 -14.20 13.53 10.11
C GLY A 240 -12.78 13.59 9.56
N ALA A 241 -12.48 14.60 8.74
CA ALA A 241 -11.19 14.78 8.08
C ALA A 241 -10.31 15.80 8.81
N ILE A 242 -9.05 15.44 9.02
CA ILE A 242 -8.00 16.34 9.51
C ILE A 242 -6.85 16.47 8.51
N ASP A 243 -6.13 17.57 8.60
CA ASP A 243 -4.86 17.82 7.90
C ASP A 243 -3.64 17.28 8.67
N GLN A 244 -2.44 17.59 8.18
CA GLN A 244 -1.17 17.10 8.73
C GLN A 244 -0.87 17.69 10.11
N GLU A 245 -1.39 18.89 10.38
CA GLU A 245 -1.32 19.59 11.66
C GLU A 245 -2.35 19.04 12.67
N GLY A 246 -3.22 18.12 12.24
CA GLY A 246 -4.29 17.55 13.07
C GLY A 246 -5.49 18.48 13.24
N LYS A 247 -5.56 19.57 12.47
CA LYS A 247 -6.70 20.48 12.46
C LYS A 247 -7.82 19.90 11.62
N LEU A 248 -9.06 20.08 12.08
CA LEU A 248 -10.24 19.66 11.33
C LEU A 248 -10.32 20.47 10.03
N ALA A 249 -10.44 19.79 8.89
CA ALA A 249 -10.56 20.46 7.60
C ALA A 249 -11.86 21.27 7.52
N ASP A 250 -11.81 22.43 6.86
CA ASP A 250 -12.97 23.33 6.80
C ASP A 250 -14.20 22.69 6.13
N PHE A 251 -13.96 21.84 5.14
CA PHE A 251 -15.01 21.05 4.47
C PHE A 251 -15.55 19.89 5.33
N SER A 252 -14.85 19.48 6.39
CA SER A 252 -15.30 18.33 7.18
C SER A 252 -16.60 18.68 7.90
N SER A 253 -17.65 17.92 7.59
CA SER A 253 -18.90 17.97 8.34
C SER A 253 -18.68 17.62 9.81
N ARG A 254 -19.52 18.18 10.68
CA ARG A 254 -19.34 18.21 12.13
C ARG A 254 -20.67 18.08 12.88
N GLY A 255 -20.59 17.77 14.17
CA GLY A 255 -21.77 17.60 15.03
C GLY A 255 -22.10 16.13 15.33
N LYS A 256 -23.37 15.87 15.67
CA LYS A 256 -23.84 14.55 16.11
C LYS A 256 -23.62 13.50 15.02
N GLY A 257 -23.00 12.38 15.38
CA GLY A 257 -22.66 11.28 14.46
C GLY A 257 -21.17 11.20 14.13
N MET A 258 -20.39 12.28 14.31
CA MET A 258 -18.93 12.21 14.18
C MET A 258 -18.33 11.60 15.44
N ASN A 259 -17.76 10.39 15.33
CA ASN A 259 -17.17 9.69 16.47
C ASN A 259 -15.67 9.96 16.59
N VAL A 260 -14.97 10.02 15.46
CA VAL A 260 -13.51 10.13 15.40
C VAL A 260 -13.09 11.01 14.23
N LYS A 261 -11.82 11.42 14.24
CA LYS A 261 -11.18 12.17 13.15
C LYS A 261 -9.98 11.40 12.64
N ALA A 262 -9.72 11.47 11.35
CA ALA A 262 -8.59 10.81 10.71
C ALA A 262 -8.05 11.62 9.51
N PRO A 263 -6.82 11.33 9.06
CA PRO A 263 -6.20 11.97 7.91
C PRO A 263 -7.11 11.99 6.67
N GLY A 264 -7.47 13.19 6.20
CA GLY A 264 -8.36 13.37 5.05
C GLY A 264 -7.93 14.48 4.08
N VAL A 265 -6.82 15.16 4.32
CA VAL A 265 -6.29 16.23 3.45
C VAL A 265 -4.93 15.81 2.90
N GLY A 266 -4.72 15.92 1.59
CA GLY A 266 -3.46 15.56 0.94
C GLY A 266 -3.16 14.07 1.05
N ILE A 267 -4.16 13.21 0.85
CA ILE A 267 -4.00 11.76 0.99
C ILE A 267 -3.62 11.15 -0.37
N LYS A 268 -2.36 10.73 -0.49
CA LYS A 268 -1.86 9.94 -1.63
C LYS A 268 -2.35 8.49 -1.50
N SER A 269 -2.96 7.97 -2.56
CA SER A 269 -3.36 6.56 -2.65
C SER A 269 -3.36 6.03 -4.09
N THR A 270 -3.58 4.72 -4.26
CA THR A 270 -3.68 4.02 -5.55
C THR A 270 -4.78 4.59 -6.44
N TRP A 271 -4.56 4.56 -7.75
CA TRP A 271 -5.49 5.09 -8.76
C TRP A 271 -5.47 4.19 -10.00
N PRO A 272 -6.58 4.03 -10.75
CA PRO A 272 -6.62 3.16 -11.93
C PRO A 272 -5.46 3.39 -12.91
N GLY A 273 -5.04 2.30 -13.58
CA GLY A 273 -3.92 2.31 -14.51
C GLY A 273 -2.54 2.20 -13.86
N ASN A 274 -2.44 1.57 -12.68
CA ASN A 274 -1.19 1.45 -11.90
C ASN A 274 -0.56 2.82 -11.56
N THR A 275 -1.40 3.80 -11.20
CA THR A 275 -0.96 5.16 -10.88
C THR A 275 -1.34 5.53 -9.45
N PHE A 276 -0.93 6.73 -9.00
CA PHE A 276 -1.29 7.26 -7.70
C PHE A 276 -1.94 8.62 -7.84
N ARG A 277 -2.84 8.97 -6.91
CA ARG A 277 -3.48 10.27 -6.86
C ARG A 277 -3.57 10.79 -5.43
N THR A 278 -3.45 12.10 -5.27
CA THR A 278 -3.65 12.78 -3.98
C THR A 278 -5.04 13.40 -3.96
N LEU A 279 -5.85 13.07 -2.95
CA LEU A 279 -7.22 13.57 -2.79
C LEU A 279 -7.47 14.14 -1.39
N ASN A 280 -8.51 14.98 -1.31
CA ASN A 280 -9.04 15.55 -0.08
C ASN A 280 -10.48 15.07 0.13
N GLY A 281 -10.85 14.77 1.36
CA GLY A 281 -12.23 14.43 1.73
C GLY A 281 -12.32 13.58 2.99
N THR A 282 -13.47 13.65 3.64
CA THR A 282 -13.82 12.67 4.70
C THR A 282 -13.89 11.24 4.17
N SER A 283 -14.13 11.08 2.86
CA SER A 283 -14.00 9.81 2.12
C SER A 283 -12.61 9.18 2.19
N MET A 284 -11.54 9.99 2.33
CA MET A 284 -10.17 9.52 2.55
C MET A 284 -9.85 9.32 4.04
N ALA A 285 -10.59 9.95 4.94
CA ALA A 285 -10.44 9.77 6.38
C ALA A 285 -11.03 8.43 6.87
N ALA A 286 -12.24 8.08 6.42
CA ALA A 286 -12.91 6.83 6.77
C ALA A 286 -12.03 5.56 6.59
N PRO A 287 -11.35 5.34 5.44
CA PRO A 287 -10.53 4.14 5.25
C PRO A 287 -9.34 4.01 6.20
N HIS A 288 -8.80 5.12 6.73
CA HIS A 288 -7.77 5.03 7.77
C HIS A 288 -8.30 4.38 9.05
N VAL A 289 -9.51 4.74 9.47
CA VAL A 289 -10.18 4.15 10.64
C VAL A 289 -10.56 2.70 10.36
N THR A 290 -11.08 2.41 9.16
CA THR A 290 -11.34 1.03 8.71
C THR A 290 -10.10 0.16 8.83
N GLY A 291 -8.96 0.60 8.28
CA GLY A 291 -7.70 -0.14 8.38
C GLY A 291 -7.23 -0.33 9.84
N LEU A 292 -7.34 0.69 10.69
CA LEU A 292 -6.95 0.56 12.09
C LEU A 292 -7.79 -0.48 12.85
N LEU A 293 -9.09 -0.53 12.58
CA LEU A 293 -10.00 -1.51 13.16
C LEU A 293 -9.73 -2.92 12.59
N ALA A 294 -9.37 -3.02 11.31
CA ALA A 294 -8.93 -4.29 10.71
C ALA A 294 -7.64 -4.84 11.36
N LEU A 295 -6.64 -3.99 11.65
CA LEU A 295 -5.46 -4.40 12.42
C LEU A 295 -5.85 -5.00 13.79
N ARG A 296 -6.82 -4.37 14.47
CA ARG A 296 -7.31 -4.83 15.78
C ARG A 296 -8.06 -6.17 15.67
N LEU A 297 -8.94 -6.32 14.68
CA LEU A 297 -9.70 -7.55 14.45
C LEU A 297 -8.79 -8.71 14.04
N GLY A 298 -7.83 -8.48 13.13
CA GLY A 298 -6.87 -9.49 12.70
C GLY A 298 -6.03 -10.02 13.85
N ARG A 299 -5.62 -9.15 14.79
CA ARG A 299 -4.94 -9.57 16.02
C ARG A 299 -5.81 -10.50 16.88
N LYS A 300 -7.11 -10.19 17.05
CA LYS A 300 -8.04 -11.05 17.80
C LYS A 300 -8.18 -12.43 17.15
N LYS A 301 -8.37 -12.47 15.82
CA LYS A 301 -8.47 -13.74 15.07
C LYS A 301 -7.21 -14.60 15.20
N LYS A 302 -6.02 -13.98 15.12
CA LYS A 302 -4.72 -14.67 15.32
C LYS A 302 -4.56 -15.27 16.72
N ILE A 303 -5.14 -14.64 17.75
CA ILE A 303 -5.12 -15.17 19.12
C ILE A 303 -6.11 -16.33 19.24
N ALA A 304 -7.33 -16.16 18.73
CA ALA A 304 -8.35 -17.20 18.76
C ALA A 304 -7.94 -18.47 18.02
N SER A 305 -7.16 -18.38 16.94
CA SER A 305 -6.67 -19.54 16.17
C SER A 305 -5.49 -20.29 16.82
N ARG A 306 -5.01 -19.85 17.99
CA ARG A 306 -3.88 -20.46 18.73
C ARG A 306 -4.33 -21.21 20.00
N VAL A 307 -5.61 -21.13 20.33
CA VAL A 307 -6.27 -21.83 21.44
C VAL A 307 -7.11 -22.95 20.83
#